data_AF-A0A6V7J665-F1
#
_entry.id   AF-A0A6V7J665-F1
#
_cell.length_a   1.000
_cell.length_b   1.000
_cell.length_c   1.000
_cell.angle_alpha   90.00
_cell.angle_beta   90.00
_cell.angle_gamma   90.00
#
_symmetry.space_group_name_H-M   'P 1'
#
loop_
_entity.id
_entity.type
_entity.pdbx_description
1 polymer ?
#
loop_
_entity_poly.entity_id
_entity_poly.type
_entity_poly.pdbx_seq_one_letter_code
_entity_poly.pdbx_strand_id
1 'polypeptide(L)'
;MPSFDATCSVVSAITTRSRKAAPTGRSTYNYNRVTVPGIGTATQLPTGDIKVEYKDGSILTVSPQSVGGGIVYETCSGSVTRYSKNHQENEEVPYYVREKIKHLPTIIKHVVQPKHRNLR
;
A
#
# COMPACT_ATOMS: atom_id res chain seq x y z
N MET A 1 17.02 21.87 61.26
CA MET A 1 16.03 21.40 60.26
C MET A 1 16.60 21.70 58.89
N PRO A 2 16.96 20.67 58.11
CA PRO A 2 16.00 19.99 57.23
C PRO A 2 16.01 18.45 57.33
N SER A 3 14.87 17.88 56.96
CA SER A 3 14.54 16.47 56.77
C SER A 3 14.74 16.07 55.31
N PHE A 4 15.12 14.82 55.04
CA PHE A 4 14.60 14.08 53.87
C PHE A 4 14.87 12.58 54.05
N ASP A 5 13.80 11.80 54.12
CA ASP A 5 13.83 10.34 54.17
C ASP A 5 13.98 9.83 52.74
N ALA A 6 15.05 9.07 52.48
CA ALA A 6 15.39 8.55 51.16
C ALA A 6 14.79 7.17 50.98
N THR A 7 13.57 7.10 50.42
CA THR A 7 12.91 5.83 50.11
C THR A 7 12.85 5.57 48.60
N CYS A 8 13.14 4.30 48.26
CA CYS A 8 12.83 3.58 47.03
C CYS A 8 13.72 3.82 45.79
N SER A 9 14.77 3.00 45.70
CA SER A 9 15.32 2.56 44.41
C SER A 9 14.24 1.87 43.57
N VAL A 10 14.04 2.33 42.34
CA VAL A 10 13.33 1.56 41.31
C VAL A 10 14.21 1.56 40.06
N VAL A 11 14.85 0.42 39.81
CA VAL A 11 15.62 0.18 38.59
C VAL A 11 14.65 0.20 37.41
N SER A 12 14.73 1.24 36.58
CA SER A 12 14.00 1.27 35.31
C SER A 12 14.70 0.34 34.31
N ALA A 13 14.20 -0.89 34.19
CA ALA A 13 14.56 -1.77 33.10
C ALA A 13 14.05 -1.18 31.78
N ILE A 14 14.94 -0.54 31.03
CA ILE A 14 14.68 -0.07 29.67
C ILE A 14 14.63 -1.30 28.77
N THR A 15 13.48 -1.98 28.71
CA THR A 15 13.24 -2.94 27.63
C THR A 15 12.83 -2.13 26.41
N THR A 16 13.73 -2.03 25.43
CA THR A 16 13.41 -1.51 24.09
C THR A 16 12.43 -2.47 23.45
N ARG A 17 11.14 -2.32 23.77
CA ARG A 17 10.07 -2.90 22.97
C ARG A 17 10.09 -2.16 21.64
N SER A 18 10.83 -2.75 20.70
CA SER A 18 10.62 -2.52 19.27
C SER A 18 9.11 -2.51 19.05
N ARG A 19 8.57 -1.35 18.71
CA ARG A 19 7.24 -1.25 18.13
C ARG A 19 7.36 -1.93 16.77
N LYS A 20 7.33 -3.25 16.76
CA LYS A 20 6.93 -4.03 15.61
C LYS A 20 5.51 -3.57 15.37
N ALA A 21 5.36 -2.58 14.51
CA ALA A 21 4.07 -2.08 14.07
C ALA A 21 3.28 -3.32 13.69
N ALA A 22 2.25 -3.64 14.48
CA ALA A 22 1.30 -4.66 14.14
C ALA A 22 0.81 -4.32 12.73
N PRO A 23 0.74 -5.28 11.79
CA PRO A 23 0.18 -4.99 10.49
C PRO A 23 -1.22 -4.44 10.72
N THR A 24 -1.39 -3.17 10.38
CA THR A 24 -2.63 -2.41 10.46
C THR A 24 -3.75 -3.31 9.97
N GLY A 25 -4.80 -3.42 10.79
CA GLY A 25 -5.81 -4.47 10.73
C GLY A 25 -6.17 -4.88 9.31
N ARG A 26 -6.19 -6.21 9.08
CA ARG A 26 -6.91 -6.80 7.95
C ARG A 26 -8.36 -6.36 8.07
N SER A 27 -8.69 -5.25 7.46
CA SER A 27 -10.06 -4.84 7.39
C SER A 27 -10.81 -5.88 6.55
N THR A 28 -11.92 -6.36 7.10
CA THR A 28 -12.85 -7.35 6.56
C THR A 28 -13.62 -6.86 5.34
N TYR A 29 -13.09 -5.88 4.59
CA TYR A 29 -13.63 -5.60 3.27
C TYR A 29 -13.26 -6.78 2.36
N ASN A 30 -14.23 -7.26 1.58
CA ASN A 30 -14.02 -8.28 0.56
C ASN A 30 -13.18 -7.69 -0.58
N TYR A 31 -11.90 -7.44 -0.31
CA TYR A 31 -10.95 -7.01 -1.30
C TYR A 31 -10.70 -8.16 -2.27
N ASN A 32 -10.94 -7.92 -3.56
CA ASN A 32 -10.58 -8.89 -4.58
C ASN A 32 -9.06 -8.86 -4.77
N ARG A 33 -8.37 -9.72 -4.01
CA ARG A 33 -6.92 -9.86 -4.03
C ARG A 33 -6.51 -11.01 -4.95
N VAL A 34 -5.72 -10.69 -5.96
CA VAL A 34 -5.22 -11.64 -6.96
C VAL A 34 -3.69 -11.55 -7.04
N THR A 35 -3.03 -12.70 -7.02
CA THR A 35 -1.59 -12.77 -7.26
C THR A 35 -1.37 -12.83 -8.77
N VAL A 36 -0.61 -11.87 -9.31
CA VAL A 36 -0.30 -11.79 -10.73
C VAL A 36 1.12 -12.31 -10.96
N PRO A 37 1.30 -13.41 -11.72
CA PRO A 37 2.62 -13.98 -11.98
C PRO A 37 3.59 -12.96 -12.58
N GLY A 38 4.85 -13.00 -12.14
CA GLY A 38 5.88 -12.06 -12.60
C GLY A 38 5.84 -10.67 -11.95
N ILE A 39 4.68 -10.20 -11.47
CA ILE A 39 4.48 -8.80 -11.05
C ILE A 39 4.40 -8.66 -9.52
N GLY A 40 3.47 -9.36 -8.88
CA GLY A 40 3.18 -9.17 -7.46
C GLY A 40 1.71 -9.43 -7.11
N THR A 41 1.19 -8.73 -6.10
CA THR A 41 -0.19 -8.87 -5.66
C THR A 41 -1.02 -7.64 -6.04
N ALA A 42 -2.11 -7.85 -6.78
CA ALA A 42 -3.09 -6.81 -7.06
C ALA A 42 -4.31 -6.96 -6.15
N THR A 43 -4.86 -5.84 -5.71
CA THR A 43 -6.00 -5.76 -4.80
C THR A 43 -6.96 -4.70 -5.31
N GLN A 44 -8.19 -5.09 -5.61
CA GLN A 44 -9.27 -4.14 -5.89
C GLN A 44 -9.87 -3.64 -4.57
N LEU A 45 -9.92 -2.33 -4.40
CA LEU A 45 -10.61 -1.68 -3.30
C LEU A 45 -12.10 -1.53 -3.63
N PRO A 46 -12.99 -1.48 -2.61
CA PRO A 46 -14.41 -1.22 -2.80
C PRO A 46 -14.71 0.11 -3.51
N THR A 47 -13.80 1.08 -3.43
CA THR A 47 -13.86 2.37 -4.14
C THR A 47 -13.65 2.23 -5.66
N GLY A 48 -13.25 1.05 -6.13
CA GLY A 48 -12.83 0.82 -7.51
C GLY A 48 -11.34 1.09 -7.76
N ASP A 49 -10.61 1.59 -6.77
CA ASP A 49 -9.15 1.74 -6.86
C ASP A 49 -8.48 0.37 -6.98
N ILE A 50 -7.38 0.30 -7.71
CA ILE A 50 -6.57 -0.91 -7.84
C ILE A 50 -5.21 -0.64 -7.24
N LYS A 51 -4.89 -1.37 -6.18
CA LYS A 51 -3.60 -1.33 -5.49
C LYS A 51 -2.77 -2.54 -5.88
N VAL A 52 -1.56 -2.31 -6.37
CA VAL A 52 -0.61 -3.34 -6.80
C VAL A 52 0.63 -3.24 -5.93
N GLU A 53 0.89 -4.29 -5.16
CA GLU A 53 2.13 -4.49 -4.40
C GLU A 53 3.09 -5.32 -5.26
N TYR A 54 4.16 -4.68 -5.74
CA TYR A 54 5.18 -5.32 -6.58
C TYR A 54 6.17 -6.10 -5.73
N LYS A 55 6.88 -7.05 -6.36
CA LYS A 55 7.89 -7.88 -5.70
C LYS A 55 9.07 -7.10 -5.09
N ASP A 56 9.35 -5.90 -5.60
CA ASP A 56 10.37 -4.99 -5.08
C ASP A 56 9.92 -4.22 -3.82
N GLY A 57 8.69 -4.45 -3.35
CA GLY A 57 8.09 -3.76 -2.21
C GLY A 57 7.50 -2.40 -2.54
N SER A 58 7.56 -1.95 -3.80
CA SER A 58 6.85 -0.74 -4.23
C SER A 58 5.36 -1.01 -4.39
N ILE A 59 4.56 0.05 -4.22
CA ILE A 59 3.10 -0.01 -4.33
C ILE A 59 2.63 0.98 -5.38
N LEU A 60 1.77 0.54 -6.29
CA LEU A 60 1.10 1.39 -7.26
C LEU A 60 -0.40 1.34 -7.00
N THR A 61 -0.99 2.50 -6.71
CA THR A 61 -2.44 2.66 -6.57
C THR A 61 -2.96 3.45 -7.74
N VAL A 62 -3.97 2.92 -8.43
CA VAL A 62 -4.58 3.54 -9.59
C VAL A 62 -6.04 3.78 -9.32
N SER A 63 -6.46 5.02 -9.50
CA SER A 63 -7.84 5.42 -9.31
C SER A 63 -8.63 5.33 -10.61
N PRO A 64 -9.91 4.92 -10.56
CA PRO A 64 -10.74 4.82 -11.74
C PRO A 64 -10.97 6.20 -12.38
N GLN A 65 -11.16 6.22 -13.70
CA GLN A 65 -11.36 7.48 -14.43
C GLN A 65 -12.62 8.24 -13.96
N SER A 66 -13.62 7.52 -13.45
CA SER A 66 -14.87 8.10 -12.93
C SER A 66 -14.66 9.05 -11.74
N VAL A 67 -13.57 8.92 -10.99
CA VAL A 67 -13.29 9.74 -9.78
C VAL A 67 -12.17 10.76 -10.02
N GLY A 68 -11.91 11.12 -11.28
CA GLY A 68 -10.82 12.03 -11.67
C GLY A 68 -9.53 11.32 -12.07
N GLY A 69 -9.46 10.00 -11.90
CA GLY A 69 -8.30 9.19 -12.26
C GLY A 69 -7.03 9.58 -11.50
N GLY A 70 -5.91 9.06 -11.97
CA GLY A 70 -4.60 9.34 -11.38
C GLY A 70 -3.94 8.10 -10.81
N ILE A 71 -2.67 8.28 -10.48
CA ILE A 71 -1.76 7.22 -10.08
C ILE A 71 -1.01 7.70 -8.86
N VAL A 72 -0.92 6.86 -7.84
CA VAL A 72 -0.09 7.08 -6.67
C VAL A 72 0.94 5.96 -6.63
N TYR A 73 2.21 6.32 -6.69
CA TYR A 73 3.32 5.40 -6.58
C TYR A 73 4.01 5.60 -5.23
N GLU A 74 4.18 4.51 -4.50
CA GLU A 74 4.91 4.46 -3.25
C GLU A 74 6.12 3.55 -3.42
N THR A 75 7.29 4.09 -3.15
CA THR A 75 8.55 3.35 -3.17
C THR A 75 8.67 2.45 -1.94
N CYS A 76 9.53 1.43 -1.99
CA CYS A 76 9.82 0.59 -0.82
C CYS A 76 10.45 1.37 0.36
N SER A 77 11.03 2.55 0.10
CA SER A 77 11.50 3.48 1.13
C SER A 77 10.39 4.33 1.77
N GLY A 78 9.14 4.20 1.29
CA GLY A 78 7.98 4.94 1.78
C GLY A 78 7.78 6.32 1.15
N SER A 79 8.58 6.69 0.14
CA SER A 79 8.36 7.94 -0.61
C SER A 79 7.17 7.78 -1.54
N VAL A 80 6.20 8.70 -1.45
CA VAL A 80 4.94 8.67 -2.21
C VAL A 80 4.93 9.80 -3.24
N THR A 81 4.65 9.45 -4.50
CA THR A 81 4.53 10.37 -5.63
C THR A 81 3.17 10.19 -6.29
N ARG A 82 2.45 11.28 -6.54
CA ARG A 82 1.13 11.27 -7.16
C ARG A 82 1.19 11.90 -8.54
N TYR A 83 0.76 11.15 -9.55
CA TYR A 83 0.63 11.59 -10.93
C TYR A 83 -0.86 11.76 -11.27
N SER A 84 -1.31 12.99 -11.48
CA SER A 84 -2.69 13.29 -11.88
C SER A 84 -2.78 13.46 -13.39
N LYS A 85 -3.86 12.95 -14.00
CA LYS A 85 -4.10 13.10 -15.45
C LYS A 85 -4.49 14.54 -15.82
N ASN A 86 -5.12 15.26 -14.90
CA ASN A 86 -5.75 16.55 -15.18
C ASN A 86 -4.89 17.76 -14.77
N HIS A 87 -3.86 17.53 -13.95
CA HIS A 87 -2.85 18.55 -13.62
C HIS A 87 -1.54 18.13 -14.28
N GLN A 88 -1.44 18.36 -15.59
CA GLN A 88 -0.15 18.49 -16.23
C GLN A 88 0.53 19.71 -15.62
N GLU A 89 1.64 19.54 -14.89
CA GLU A 89 2.82 20.39 -15.07
C GLU A 89 4.08 19.54 -14.80
N ASN A 90 4.65 18.98 -15.88
CA ASN A 90 6.08 18.67 -16.02
C ASN A 90 6.79 17.60 -15.17
N GLU A 91 6.12 16.77 -14.37
CA GLU A 91 6.78 15.54 -13.89
C GLU A 91 6.61 14.42 -14.93
N GLU A 92 7.60 14.29 -15.82
CA GLU A 92 7.71 13.11 -16.67
C GLU A 92 7.72 11.87 -15.77
N VAL A 93 6.69 11.04 -15.89
CA VAL A 93 6.59 9.80 -15.11
C VAL A 93 7.88 9.00 -15.34
N PRO A 94 8.67 8.71 -14.30
CA PRO A 94 9.94 8.05 -14.46
C PRO A 94 9.79 6.71 -15.18
N TYR A 95 10.81 6.31 -15.95
CA TYR A 95 10.77 5.09 -16.76
C TYR A 95 10.33 3.86 -15.94
N TYR A 96 10.85 3.68 -14.72
CA TYR A 96 10.50 2.55 -13.86
C TYR A 96 9.01 2.52 -13.45
N VAL A 97 8.37 3.68 -13.28
CA VAL A 97 6.91 3.76 -13.01
C VAL A 97 6.13 3.49 -14.29
N ARG A 98 6.58 3.99 -15.44
CA ARG A 98 5.95 3.72 -16.74
C ARG A 98 5.91 2.23 -17.06
N GLU A 99 7.01 1.50 -16.84
CA GLU A 99 7.05 0.05 -17.03
C GLU A 99 6.03 -0.68 -16.16
N LYS A 100 5.87 -0.26 -14.89
CA LYS A 100 4.84 -0.79 -13.99
C LYS A 100 3.42 -0.52 -14.50
N ILE A 101 3.17 0.71 -14.98
CA ILE A 101 1.87 1.13 -15.55
C ILE A 101 1.51 0.28 -16.79
N LYS A 102 2.47 -0.06 -17.64
CA LYS A 102 2.23 -0.91 -18.84
C LYS A 102 1.60 -2.26 -18.50
N HIS A 103 1.83 -2.78 -17.30
CA HIS A 103 1.24 -4.04 -16.87
C HIS A 103 -0.19 -3.91 -16.33
N LEU A 104 -0.69 -2.70 -16.06
CA LEU A 104 -2.02 -2.48 -15.50
C LEU A 104 -3.15 -3.16 -16.28
N PRO A 105 -3.22 -3.10 -17.63
CA PRO A 105 -4.27 -3.80 -18.36
C PRO A 105 -4.29 -5.31 -18.08
N THR A 106 -3.10 -5.92 -17.96
CA THR A 106 -2.96 -7.33 -17.62
C THR A 106 -3.43 -7.59 -16.18
N ILE A 107 -3.06 -6.73 -15.25
CA ILE A 107 -3.46 -6.83 -13.84
C ILE A 107 -4.97 -6.69 -13.70
N ILE A 108 -5.57 -5.67 -14.33
CA ILE A 108 -7.01 -5.44 -14.35
C ILE A 108 -7.74 -6.67 -14.89
N LYS A 109 -7.22 -7.30 -15.95
CA LYS A 109 -7.79 -8.55 -16.47
C LYS A 109 -7.79 -9.67 -15.42
N HIS A 110 -6.73 -9.83 -14.62
CA HIS A 110 -6.68 -10.85 -13.57
C HIS A 110 -7.61 -10.54 -12.40
N VAL A 111 -7.77 -9.26 -12.06
CA VAL A 111 -8.60 -8.81 -10.94
C VAL A 111 -10.09 -8.83 -11.30
N VAL A 112 -10.45 -8.35 -12.49
CA VAL A 112 -11.84 -8.23 -12.96
C VAL A 112 -12.36 -9.53 -13.57
N GLN A 113 -11.48 -10.48 -13.93
CA GLN A 113 -11.92 -11.79 -14.37
C GLN A 113 -12.83 -12.40 -13.30
N PRO A 114 -14.08 -12.77 -13.65
CA PRO A 114 -14.96 -13.45 -12.74
C PRO A 114 -14.28 -14.78 -12.42
N LYS A 115 -13.65 -14.83 -11.24
CA LYS A 115 -13.22 -16.08 -10.65
C LYS A 115 -14.52 -16.86 -10.51
N HIS A 116 -14.74 -17.87 -11.35
CA HIS A 116 -15.93 -18.70 -11.31
C HIS A 116 -16.14 -19.10 -9.85
N ARG A 117 -17.05 -18.39 -9.17
CA ARG A 117 -17.54 -18.82 -7.87
C ARG A 117 -18.31 -20.06 -8.23
N ASN A 118 -17.70 -21.22 -8.01
CA ASN A 118 -18.41 -22.48 -8.05
C ASN A 118 -19.54 -22.34 -7.03
N LEU A 119 -20.73 -21.98 -7.52
CA LEU A 119 -21.98 -22.14 -6.80
C LEU A 119 -22.09 -23.65 -6.62
N ARG A 120 -21.98 -24.07 -5.36
CA ARG A 120 -22.09 -25.46 -4.94
C ARG A 120 -23.44 -25.67 -4.29
#